data_AF-A0A2K3PAF0-F1
#
_entry.id   AF-A0A2K3PAF0-F1
#
_cell.length_a   1.000
_cell.length_b   1.000
_cell.length_c   1.000
_cell.angle_alpha   90.00
_cell.angle_beta   90.00
_cell.angle_gamma   90.00
#
_symmetry.space_group_name_H-M   'P 1'
#
loop_
_entity.id
_entity.type
_entity.pdbx_description
1 polymer ?
#
loop_
_entity_poly.entity_id
_entity_poly.type
_entity_poly.pdbx_seq_one_letter_code
_entity_poly.pdbx_strand_id
1 'polypeptide(L)'
;MHGPDERSIPGNTVAVQADMPFNGLTTFGTSFLSKFECSQMPHPLLEHITFVDTPGVLSGEKQRTQRSYDFTGVTSWFAAKSDLILLLFDPHKLDISDEFKRVISSLHGHDDKIRVVLNKADQVDTQQLMRIYGALMWSLGKVLNVPEVMRVYIGSFNDKPVSNTISGLLGNELFEREQEDLLTDLKDIPKKACDRKINEFVKRARAAQIHAYIISHLKKQMPAMMGKAKAQQKLIDNLEGEFAKVQREFHLPPGDFPDVEHFKEVLSGYNIDKFEKLKPQKIQAVDDMLAHDIPNLLKSFRNPYG
;
A
#
# COMPACT_ATOMS: atom_id res chain seq x y z
N MET A 1 10.13 4.65 16.03
CA MET A 1 11.30 4.53 15.13
C MET A 1 12.58 4.70 15.94
N HIS A 2 13.76 4.42 15.38
CA HIS A 2 15.01 4.64 16.10
C HIS A 2 15.27 6.13 16.34
N GLY A 3 15.85 6.45 17.49
CA GLY A 3 16.37 7.77 17.81
C GLY A 3 17.31 7.70 19.01
N PRO A 4 18.10 8.76 19.26
CA PRO A 4 19.10 8.76 20.32
C PRO A 4 18.48 8.72 21.72
N ASP A 5 17.28 9.28 21.87
CA ASP A 5 16.59 9.45 23.14
C ASP A 5 15.12 9.02 23.01
N GLU A 6 14.50 8.64 24.14
CA GLU A 6 13.07 8.38 24.22
C GLU A 6 12.29 9.70 24.15
N ARG A 7 11.57 9.92 23.04
CA ARG A 7 10.78 11.14 22.83
C ARG A 7 9.64 10.94 21.86
N SER A 8 8.59 11.75 22.01
CA SER A 8 7.51 11.88 21.03
C SER A 8 7.61 13.22 20.31
N ILE A 9 7.61 13.17 18.98
CA ILE A 9 7.68 14.35 18.10
C ILE A 9 6.31 14.53 17.42
N PRO A 10 5.66 15.70 17.57
CA PRO A 10 4.37 15.97 16.93
C PRO A 10 4.45 15.95 15.40
N GLY A 11 3.40 15.48 14.73
CA GLY A 11 3.38 15.27 13.28
C GLY A 11 3.65 16.52 12.45
N ASN A 12 3.20 17.70 12.89
CA ASN A 12 3.51 18.97 12.23
C ASN A 12 5.03 19.26 12.18
N THR A 13 5.77 18.87 13.22
CA THR A 13 7.23 19.03 13.29
C THR A 13 7.93 17.96 12.47
N VAL A 14 7.47 16.71 12.55
CA VAL A 14 8.02 15.58 11.81
C VAL A 14 7.89 15.78 10.28
N ALA A 15 6.80 16.37 9.83
CA ALA A 15 6.51 16.58 8.41
C ALA A 15 7.28 17.74 7.76
N VAL A 16 8.09 18.49 8.52
CA VAL A 16 8.98 19.55 7.98
C VAL A 16 10.47 19.22 8.16
N GLN A 17 10.78 18.11 8.84
CA GLN A 17 12.15 17.66 9.05
C GLN A 17 12.70 16.99 7.78
N ALA A 18 13.67 17.64 7.14
CA ALA A 18 14.24 17.19 5.87
C ALA A 18 14.95 15.83 5.97
N ASP A 19 15.47 15.48 7.15
CA ASP A 19 16.12 14.21 7.46
C ASP A 19 15.15 13.06 7.73
N MET A 20 13.83 13.34 7.77
CA MET A 20 12.80 12.34 7.99
C MET A 20 12.01 11.99 6.73
N PRO A 21 11.57 10.72 6.56
CA PRO A 21 10.86 10.27 5.36
C PRO A 21 9.38 10.70 5.30
N PHE A 22 8.96 11.64 6.15
CA PHE A 22 7.55 11.97 6.40
C PHE A 22 7.10 13.30 5.79
N ASN A 23 7.98 14.03 5.10
CA ASN A 23 7.66 15.33 4.49
C ASN A 23 6.45 15.29 3.53
N GLY A 24 6.24 14.15 2.86
CA GLY A 24 5.11 13.94 1.95
C GLY A 24 3.73 13.90 2.64
N LEU A 25 3.69 13.75 3.97
CA LEU A 25 2.44 13.75 4.74
C LEU A 25 1.82 15.15 4.87
N THR A 26 2.55 16.21 4.53
CA THR A 26 2.04 17.60 4.54
C THR A 26 0.83 17.79 3.61
N THR A 27 0.73 16.99 2.54
CA THR A 27 -0.43 16.96 1.62
C THR A 27 -1.76 16.63 2.31
N PHE A 28 -1.75 15.86 3.41
CA PHE A 28 -2.97 15.51 4.15
C PHE A 28 -3.41 16.61 5.14
N GLY A 29 -2.61 17.67 5.27
CA GLY A 29 -2.95 18.86 6.03
C GLY A 29 -2.94 18.68 7.56
N THR A 30 -3.22 19.79 8.25
CA THR A 30 -3.14 19.89 9.71
C THR A 30 -4.09 18.93 10.44
N SER A 31 -5.23 18.58 9.84
CA SER A 31 -6.22 17.68 10.45
C SER A 31 -5.70 16.25 10.61
N PHE A 32 -4.80 15.81 9.74
CA PHE A 32 -4.07 14.56 9.87
C PHE A 32 -2.82 14.75 10.74
N LEU A 33 -2.01 15.78 10.46
CA LEU A 33 -0.73 15.99 11.16
C LEU A 33 -0.86 16.22 12.67
N SER A 34 -2.01 16.73 13.13
CA SER A 34 -2.33 16.85 14.57
C SER A 34 -2.61 15.50 15.25
N LYS A 35 -2.88 14.44 14.48
CA LYS A 35 -3.11 13.06 14.94
C LYS A 35 -1.93 12.14 14.64
N PHE A 36 -0.93 12.64 13.93
CA PHE A 36 0.29 11.90 13.61
C PHE A 36 1.36 12.23 14.66
N GLU A 37 2.05 11.21 15.12
CA GLU A 37 3.14 11.34 16.10
C GLU A 37 4.27 10.40 15.71
N CYS A 38 5.51 10.86 15.90
CA CYS A 38 6.70 10.03 15.77
C CYS A 38 7.29 9.78 17.16
N SER A 39 7.07 8.58 17.70
CA SER A 39 7.77 8.11 18.89
C SER A 39 9.14 7.55 18.52
N GLN A 40 10.18 8.01 19.19
CA GLN A 40 11.57 7.60 19.02
C GLN A 40 12.11 7.01 20.31
N MET A 41 12.97 6.00 20.20
CA MET A 41 13.74 5.49 21.33
C MET A 41 14.99 4.72 20.86
N PRO A 42 16.04 4.63 21.70
CA PRO A 42 17.24 3.85 21.41
C PRO A 42 16.96 2.36 21.64
N HIS A 43 16.71 1.62 20.57
CA HIS A 43 16.50 0.17 20.63
C HIS A 43 17.13 -0.53 19.40
N PRO A 44 17.89 -1.63 19.58
CA PRO A 44 18.59 -2.31 18.48
C PRO A 44 17.66 -2.74 17.33
N LEU A 45 16.47 -3.27 17.65
CA LEU A 45 15.48 -3.62 16.61
C LEU A 45 15.08 -2.42 15.74
N LEU A 46 15.00 -1.23 16.34
CA LEU A 46 14.54 -0.04 15.62
C LEU A 46 15.60 0.52 14.66
N GLU A 47 16.87 0.16 14.84
CA GLU A 47 17.95 0.47 13.89
C GLU A 47 17.71 -0.19 12.53
N HIS A 48 16.98 -1.31 12.52
CA HIS A 48 16.71 -2.09 11.33
C HIS A 48 15.28 -1.91 10.80
N ILE A 49 14.31 -1.64 11.67
CA ILE A 49 12.88 -1.59 11.31
C ILE A 49 12.19 -0.40 11.98
N THR A 50 11.31 0.27 11.24
CA THR A 50 10.39 1.25 11.81
C THR A 50 8.97 0.72 11.77
N PHE A 51 8.30 0.71 12.92
CA PHE A 51 6.88 0.40 13.02
C PHE A 51 6.03 1.64 12.76
N VAL A 52 4.96 1.46 12.00
CA VAL A 52 3.90 2.44 11.81
C VAL A 52 2.64 1.84 12.41
N ASP A 53 2.24 2.36 13.57
CA ASP A 53 0.95 2.00 14.16
C ASP A 53 -0.14 2.91 13.58
N THR A 54 -1.28 2.33 13.26
CA THR A 54 -2.38 3.03 12.58
C THR A 54 -3.61 3.07 13.47
N PRO A 55 -4.42 4.15 13.42
CA PRO A 55 -5.70 4.17 14.11
C PRO A 55 -6.57 2.99 13.66
N GLY A 56 -7.24 2.34 14.62
CA GLY A 56 -8.14 1.22 14.33
C GLY A 56 -9.16 1.55 13.24
N VAL A 57 -9.42 0.58 12.36
CA VAL A 57 -10.48 0.72 11.35
C VAL A 57 -11.83 0.63 12.04
N LEU A 58 -12.68 1.63 11.82
CA LEU A 58 -13.93 1.75 12.54
C LEU A 58 -14.97 0.78 11.95
N SER A 59 -15.75 0.17 12.84
CA SER A 59 -16.87 -0.70 12.47
C SER A 59 -18.18 0.10 12.56
N GLY A 60 -18.74 0.50 11.41
CA GLY A 60 -20.08 1.09 11.32
C GLY A 60 -20.16 2.44 10.60
N GLU A 61 -21.28 2.71 9.92
CA GLU A 61 -21.49 3.92 9.10
C GLU A 61 -21.44 5.24 9.88
N LYS A 62 -21.88 5.25 11.15
CA LYS A 62 -21.97 6.49 11.96
C LYS A 62 -20.62 7.09 12.34
N GLN A 63 -19.53 6.35 12.20
CA GLN A 63 -18.17 6.83 12.46
C GLN A 63 -17.43 7.27 11.19
N ARG A 64 -17.96 6.97 9.99
CA ARG A 64 -17.39 7.45 8.70
C ARG A 64 -17.32 8.99 8.63
N THR A 65 -18.28 9.68 9.24
CA THR A 65 -18.36 11.15 9.26
C THR A 65 -17.43 11.83 10.28
N GLN A 66 -16.67 11.06 11.08
CA GLN A 66 -15.80 11.65 12.13
C GLN A 66 -14.32 11.77 11.76
N ARG A 67 -13.83 11.12 10.68
CA ARG A 67 -12.43 11.35 10.27
C ARG A 67 -12.33 12.69 9.53
N SER A 68 -11.57 13.60 10.12
CA SER A 68 -11.28 14.94 9.59
C SER A 68 -10.24 14.94 8.45
N TYR A 69 -9.84 13.76 7.95
CA TYR A 69 -8.80 13.58 6.96
C TYR A 69 -9.05 12.31 6.13
N ASP A 70 -8.45 12.25 4.94
CA ASP A 70 -8.52 11.09 4.05
C ASP A 70 -7.69 9.92 4.59
N PHE A 71 -8.34 9.01 5.30
CA PHE A 71 -7.68 7.85 5.90
C PHE A 71 -7.19 6.83 4.86
N THR A 72 -7.94 6.64 3.78
CA THR A 72 -7.55 5.75 2.68
C THR A 72 -6.33 6.26 1.94
N GLY A 73 -6.27 7.56 1.65
CA GLY A 73 -5.10 8.19 1.03
C GLY A 73 -3.86 8.11 1.92
N VAL A 74 -4.00 8.36 3.23
CA VAL A 74 -2.89 8.19 4.19
C VAL A 74 -2.41 6.73 4.23
N THR A 75 -3.34 5.77 4.26
CA THR A 75 -2.99 4.35 4.30
C THR A 75 -2.26 3.91 3.03
N SER A 76 -2.74 4.33 1.87
CA SER A 76 -2.08 4.09 0.58
C SER A 76 -0.68 4.72 0.53
N TRP A 77 -0.52 5.94 1.08
CA TRP A 77 0.79 6.61 1.16
C TRP A 77 1.80 5.81 1.99
N PHE A 78 1.38 5.24 3.13
CA PHE A 78 2.24 4.37 3.92
C PHE A 78 2.49 3.03 3.21
N ALA A 79 1.48 2.41 2.60
CA ALA A 79 1.62 1.15 1.87
C ALA A 79 2.68 1.23 0.75
N ALA A 80 2.75 2.37 0.06
CA ALA A 80 3.76 2.65 -0.96
C ALA A 80 5.19 2.76 -0.41
N LYS A 81 5.36 2.98 0.90
CA LYS A 81 6.67 3.13 1.57
C LYS A 81 7.04 1.99 2.50
N SER A 82 6.06 1.18 2.90
CA SER A 82 6.26 0.04 3.77
C SER A 82 6.86 -1.14 2.99
N ASP A 83 7.68 -1.92 3.68
CA ASP A 83 8.19 -3.21 3.20
C ASP A 83 7.23 -4.38 3.45
N LEU A 84 6.36 -4.24 4.46
CA LEU A 84 5.38 -5.24 4.87
C LEU A 84 4.16 -4.54 5.49
N ILE A 85 2.97 -5.11 5.29
CA ILE A 85 1.69 -4.60 5.80
C ILE A 85 1.00 -5.72 6.57
N LEU A 86 0.74 -5.52 7.85
CA LEU A 86 0.00 -6.47 8.69
C LEU A 86 -1.49 -6.12 8.71
N LEU A 87 -2.35 -7.03 8.28
CA LEU A 87 -3.79 -6.95 8.48
C LEU A 87 -4.18 -7.83 9.66
N LEU A 88 -4.55 -7.19 10.78
CA LEU A 88 -4.88 -7.88 12.02
C LEU A 88 -6.39 -8.15 12.11
N PHE A 89 -6.75 -9.38 12.42
CA PHE A 89 -8.13 -9.83 12.64
C PHE A 89 -8.26 -10.45 14.03
N ASP A 90 -9.43 -10.28 14.64
CA ASP A 90 -9.81 -10.89 15.92
C ASP A 90 -10.94 -11.91 15.66
N PRO A 91 -10.83 -13.16 16.14
CA PRO A 91 -11.86 -14.20 16.04
C PRO A 91 -13.26 -13.74 16.46
N HIS A 92 -13.35 -12.84 17.43
CA HIS A 92 -14.62 -12.33 17.95
C HIS A 92 -15.22 -11.20 17.11
N LYS A 93 -14.43 -10.59 16.21
CA LYS A 93 -14.81 -9.42 15.41
C LYS A 93 -14.30 -9.56 13.98
N LEU A 94 -14.71 -10.63 13.30
CA LEU A 94 -14.33 -10.91 11.92
C LEU A 94 -15.03 -10.04 10.86
N ASP A 95 -15.96 -9.17 11.24
CA ASP A 95 -16.70 -8.36 10.28
C ASP A 95 -15.78 -7.42 9.51
N ILE A 96 -15.57 -7.73 8.22
CA ILE A 96 -14.87 -6.83 7.29
C ILE A 96 -15.83 -5.68 6.95
N SER A 97 -15.77 -4.64 7.77
CA SER A 97 -16.55 -3.42 7.57
C SER A 97 -16.26 -2.80 6.20
N ASP A 98 -17.18 -2.02 5.66
CA ASP A 98 -16.94 -1.34 4.38
C ASP A 98 -15.78 -0.35 4.42
N GLU A 99 -15.47 0.23 5.58
CA GLU A 99 -14.27 1.05 5.74
C GLU A 99 -13.02 0.19 5.61
N PHE A 100 -13.04 -1.02 6.18
CA PHE A 100 -11.93 -1.94 6.04
C PHE A 100 -11.78 -2.46 4.61
N LYS A 101 -12.88 -2.74 3.91
CA LYS A 101 -12.85 -3.06 2.47
C LYS A 101 -12.18 -1.95 1.68
N ARG A 102 -12.54 -0.68 1.91
CA ARG A 102 -11.89 0.46 1.23
C ARG A 102 -10.40 0.58 1.55
N VAL A 103 -10.02 0.33 2.81
CA VAL A 103 -8.60 0.29 3.19
C VAL A 103 -7.89 -0.80 2.40
N ILE A 104 -8.41 -2.04 2.38
CA ILE A 104 -7.82 -3.14 1.61
C ILE A 104 -7.75 -2.80 0.13
N SER A 105 -8.79 -2.21 -0.45
CA SER A 105 -8.77 -1.75 -1.85
C SER A 105 -7.72 -0.66 -2.09
N SER A 106 -7.43 0.21 -1.12
CA SER A 106 -6.36 1.22 -1.23
C SER A 106 -4.94 0.64 -1.17
N LEU A 107 -4.80 -0.66 -0.82
CA LEU A 107 -3.55 -1.41 -0.84
C LEU A 107 -3.30 -2.14 -2.16
N HIS A 108 -4.20 -2.02 -3.14
CA HIS A 108 -4.07 -2.66 -4.44
C HIS A 108 -2.71 -2.33 -5.11
N GLY A 109 -2.04 -3.35 -5.64
CA GLY A 109 -0.68 -3.22 -6.21
C GLY A 109 0.45 -3.37 -5.18
N HIS A 110 0.10 -3.53 -3.90
CA HIS A 110 0.99 -3.86 -2.79
C HIS A 110 0.61 -5.20 -2.13
N ASP A 111 -0.15 -6.04 -2.82
CA ASP A 111 -0.65 -7.32 -2.33
C ASP A 111 0.49 -8.25 -1.87
N ASP A 112 1.65 -8.18 -2.53
CA ASP A 112 2.86 -8.94 -2.18
C ASP A 112 3.44 -8.61 -0.79
N LYS A 113 3.13 -7.41 -0.28
CA LYS A 113 3.57 -6.90 1.02
C LYS A 113 2.62 -7.29 2.16
N ILE A 114 1.41 -7.72 1.83
CA ILE A 114 0.37 -7.98 2.83
C ILE A 114 0.63 -9.32 3.53
N ARG A 115 0.48 -9.33 4.84
CA ARG A 115 0.42 -10.51 5.71
C ARG A 115 -0.79 -10.40 6.60
N VAL A 116 -1.58 -11.46 6.67
CA VAL A 116 -2.79 -11.48 7.48
C VAL A 116 -2.45 -12.15 8.80
N VAL A 117 -2.93 -11.61 9.92
CA VAL A 117 -2.74 -12.19 11.24
C VAL A 117 -4.10 -12.34 11.90
N LEU A 118 -4.46 -13.58 12.23
CA LEU A 118 -5.61 -13.89 13.07
C LEU A 118 -5.12 -13.96 14.53
N ASN A 119 -5.21 -12.83 15.21
CA ASN A 119 -4.72 -12.65 16.58
C ASN A 119 -5.78 -13.09 17.61
N LYS A 120 -5.36 -13.45 18.83
CA LYS A 120 -6.23 -13.95 19.91
C LYS A 120 -6.96 -15.26 19.59
N ALA A 121 -6.35 -16.09 18.74
CA ALA A 121 -6.88 -17.39 18.37
C ALA A 121 -7.02 -18.35 19.58
N ASP A 122 -6.31 -18.07 20.68
CA ASP A 122 -6.37 -18.82 21.94
C ASP A 122 -7.69 -18.66 22.72
N GLN A 123 -8.51 -17.69 22.33
CA GLN A 123 -9.77 -17.38 22.99
C GLN A 123 -10.97 -18.16 22.43
N VAL A 124 -10.76 -18.97 21.38
CA VAL A 124 -11.80 -19.78 20.73
C VAL A 124 -11.38 -21.24 20.66
N ASP A 125 -12.36 -22.14 20.65
CA ASP A 125 -12.07 -23.57 20.46
C ASP A 125 -11.62 -23.88 19.02
N THR A 126 -11.04 -25.06 18.81
CA THR A 126 -10.49 -25.46 17.50
C THR A 126 -11.55 -25.51 16.39
N GLN A 127 -12.79 -25.94 16.69
CA GLN A 127 -13.83 -26.03 15.66
C GLN A 127 -14.31 -24.64 15.23
N GLN A 128 -14.48 -23.74 16.19
CA GLN A 128 -14.82 -22.35 15.98
C GLN A 128 -13.70 -21.64 15.22
N LEU A 129 -12.44 -21.87 15.59
CA LEU A 129 -11.28 -21.32 14.89
C LEU A 129 -11.28 -21.70 13.41
N MET A 130 -11.54 -22.96 13.06
CA MET A 130 -11.61 -23.40 11.66
C MET A 130 -12.74 -22.72 10.88
N ARG A 131 -13.90 -22.50 11.50
CA ARG A 131 -15.03 -21.77 10.89
C ARG A 131 -14.68 -20.29 10.65
N ILE A 132 -14.04 -19.67 11.64
CA ILE A 132 -13.56 -18.29 11.62
C ILE A 132 -12.51 -18.11 10.52
N TYR A 133 -11.53 -19.01 10.45
CA TYR A 133 -10.52 -19.01 9.40
C TYR A 133 -11.16 -19.14 8.00
N GLY A 134 -12.09 -20.07 7.81
CA GLY A 134 -12.79 -20.24 6.54
C GLY A 134 -13.58 -18.98 6.13
N ALA A 135 -14.29 -18.35 7.08
CA ALA A 135 -15.02 -17.10 6.84
C ALA A 135 -14.10 -15.93 6.49
N LEU A 136 -12.94 -15.82 7.16
CA LEU A 136 -11.93 -14.82 6.88
C LEU A 136 -11.38 -14.98 5.46
N MET A 137 -10.94 -16.19 5.10
CA MET A 137 -10.39 -16.47 3.77
C MET A 137 -11.39 -16.21 2.64
N TRP A 138 -12.65 -16.61 2.84
CA TRP A 138 -13.73 -16.31 1.91
C TRP A 138 -13.93 -14.80 1.73
N SER A 139 -13.87 -14.04 2.83
CA SER A 139 -14.10 -12.61 2.78
C SER A 139 -12.92 -11.86 2.16
N LEU A 140 -11.69 -12.25 2.48
CA LEU A 140 -10.49 -11.72 1.86
C LEU A 140 -10.46 -11.99 0.35
N GLY A 141 -10.80 -13.22 -0.07
CA GLY A 141 -10.86 -13.59 -1.48
C GLY A 141 -11.81 -12.71 -2.28
N LYS A 142 -12.94 -12.29 -1.69
CA LYS A 142 -13.89 -11.36 -2.32
C LYS A 142 -13.37 -9.93 -2.42
N VAL A 143 -12.52 -9.48 -1.49
CA VAL A 143 -12.12 -8.07 -1.37
C VAL A 143 -10.81 -7.80 -2.09
N LEU A 144 -9.82 -8.70 -1.97
CA LEU A 144 -8.52 -8.54 -2.63
C LEU A 144 -8.61 -8.80 -4.13
N ASN A 145 -9.52 -9.68 -4.57
CA ASN A 145 -9.74 -10.01 -5.98
C ASN A 145 -8.43 -10.41 -6.72
N VAL A 146 -7.53 -11.07 -6.00
CA VAL A 146 -6.30 -11.67 -6.54
C VAL A 146 -6.44 -13.19 -6.53
N PRO A 147 -5.90 -13.91 -7.53
CA PRO A 147 -5.93 -15.36 -7.55
C PRO A 147 -5.02 -15.98 -6.48
N GLU A 148 -4.00 -15.26 -6.01
CA GLU A 148 -3.06 -15.74 -4.99
C GLU A 148 -3.68 -15.76 -3.59
N VAL A 149 -3.47 -16.87 -2.88
CA VAL A 149 -3.93 -17.03 -1.51
C VAL A 149 -2.96 -16.35 -0.55
N MET A 150 -3.47 -15.41 0.26
CA MET A 150 -2.68 -14.72 1.27
C MET A 150 -2.27 -15.64 2.42
N ARG A 151 -1.02 -15.53 2.88
CA ARG A 151 -0.57 -16.18 4.12
C ARG A 151 -1.25 -15.53 5.32
N VAL A 152 -1.94 -16.36 6.11
CA VAL A 152 -2.55 -15.99 7.39
C VAL A 152 -1.74 -16.63 8.51
N TYR A 153 -1.27 -15.84 9.47
CA TYR A 153 -0.63 -16.31 10.70
C TYR A 153 -1.66 -16.40 11.81
N ILE A 154 -1.79 -17.57 12.44
CA ILE A 154 -2.81 -17.82 13.46
C ILE A 154 -2.15 -17.93 14.82
N GLY A 155 -2.56 -17.11 15.80
CA GLY A 155 -2.00 -17.21 17.14
C GLY A 155 -2.51 -16.17 18.12
N SER A 156 -1.84 -16.06 19.25
CA SER A 156 -2.08 -15.02 20.26
C SER A 156 -0.81 -14.20 20.48
N PHE A 157 -0.74 -13.03 19.87
CA PHE A 157 0.45 -12.19 19.85
C PHE A 157 0.40 -11.21 21.03
N ASN A 158 0.50 -11.74 22.25
CA ASN A 158 0.57 -10.97 23.48
C ASN A 158 1.67 -11.51 24.41
N ASP A 159 1.89 -10.83 25.52
CA ASP A 159 2.88 -11.16 26.55
C ASP A 159 2.38 -12.23 27.55
N LYS A 160 1.15 -12.71 27.39
CA LYS A 160 0.52 -13.66 28.29
C LYS A 160 0.71 -15.09 27.78
N PRO A 161 0.85 -16.07 28.69
CA PRO A 161 0.87 -17.47 28.29
C PRO A 161 -0.46 -17.83 27.62
N VAL A 162 -0.37 -18.61 26.53
CA VAL A 162 -1.52 -19.15 25.81
C VAL A 162 -2.39 -19.94 26.80
N SER A 163 -3.71 -19.73 26.76
CA SER A 163 -4.64 -20.45 27.62
C SER A 163 -4.75 -21.92 27.19
N ASN A 164 -3.91 -22.78 27.79
CA ASN A 164 -3.83 -24.22 27.54
C ASN A 164 -5.18 -24.97 27.64
N THR A 165 -6.15 -24.40 28.36
CA THR A 165 -7.45 -24.99 28.64
C THR A 165 -8.43 -24.94 27.46
N ILE A 166 -8.27 -24.00 26.52
CA ILE A 166 -9.26 -23.74 25.46
C ILE A 166 -8.81 -24.31 24.11
N SER A 167 -7.55 -24.12 23.75
CA SER A 167 -7.04 -24.51 22.42
C SER A 167 -6.48 -25.94 22.35
N GLY A 168 -6.23 -26.56 23.51
CA GLY A 168 -5.59 -27.88 23.61
C GLY A 168 -4.11 -27.88 23.16
N LEU A 169 -3.42 -29.01 23.35
CA LEU A 169 -1.98 -29.15 23.06
C LEU A 169 -1.65 -28.89 21.57
N LEU A 170 -2.50 -29.35 20.66
CA LEU A 170 -2.32 -29.16 19.21
C LEU A 170 -2.49 -27.70 18.78
N GLY A 171 -3.34 -26.92 19.47
CA GLY A 171 -3.51 -25.50 19.20
C GLY A 171 -2.30 -24.67 19.61
N ASN A 172 -1.70 -25.00 20.76
CA ASN A 172 -0.50 -24.31 21.25
C ASN A 172 0.69 -24.49 20.30
N GLU A 173 0.96 -25.73 19.89
CA GLU A 173 2.07 -26.01 18.96
C GLU A 173 1.86 -25.31 17.62
N LEU A 174 0.61 -25.25 17.13
CA LEU A 174 0.28 -24.46 15.94
C LEU A 174 0.59 -22.98 16.16
N PHE A 175 0.12 -22.37 17.25
CA PHE A 175 0.31 -20.94 17.50
C PHE A 175 1.79 -20.56 17.65
N GLU A 176 2.58 -21.38 18.34
CA GLU A 176 4.03 -21.17 18.48
C GLU A 176 4.72 -21.23 17.11
N ARG A 177 4.43 -22.24 16.29
CA ARG A 177 5.00 -22.36 14.95
C ARG A 177 4.61 -21.19 14.04
N GLU A 178 3.34 -20.76 14.09
CA GLU A 178 2.86 -19.62 13.31
C GLU A 178 3.48 -18.29 13.76
N GLN A 179 3.77 -18.14 15.06
CA GLN A 179 4.52 -17.00 15.59
C GLN A 179 5.97 -17.01 15.12
N GLU A 180 6.63 -18.16 15.15
CA GLU A 180 8.00 -18.33 14.65
C GLU A 180 8.11 -18.02 13.15
N ASP A 181 7.13 -18.49 12.35
CA ASP A 181 7.04 -18.19 10.93
C ASP A 181 6.88 -16.67 10.68
N LEU A 182 6.00 -16.00 11.44
CA LEU A 182 5.83 -14.55 11.32
C LEU A 182 7.12 -13.81 11.72
N LEU A 183 7.74 -14.20 12.83
CA LEU A 183 9.00 -13.60 13.29
C LEU A 183 10.12 -13.79 12.26
N THR A 184 10.16 -14.94 11.60
CA THR A 184 11.13 -15.21 10.53
C THR A 184 10.91 -14.28 9.34
N ASP A 185 9.66 -14.12 8.88
CA ASP A 185 9.35 -13.19 7.79
C ASP A 185 9.68 -11.74 8.15
N LEU A 186 9.39 -11.31 9.39
CA LEU A 186 9.75 -9.99 9.89
C LEU A 186 11.27 -9.76 9.95
N LYS A 187 12.04 -10.76 10.43
CA LYS A 187 13.52 -10.71 10.49
C LYS A 187 14.15 -10.66 9.10
N ASP A 188 13.47 -11.17 8.09
CA ASP A 188 13.95 -11.14 6.71
C ASP A 188 13.66 -9.82 5.98
N ILE A 189 12.86 -8.91 6.56
CA ILE A 189 12.55 -7.61 5.95
C ILE A 189 13.83 -6.84 5.56
N PRO A 190 14.81 -6.62 6.45
CA PRO A 190 16.00 -5.84 6.10
C PRO A 190 16.83 -6.51 5.00
N LYS A 191 16.84 -7.84 4.94
CA LYS A 191 17.56 -8.60 3.90
C LYS A 191 16.94 -8.36 2.51
N LYS A 192 15.61 -8.28 2.45
CA LYS A 192 14.84 -8.08 1.21
C LYS A 192 14.66 -6.59 0.85
N ALA A 193 15.04 -5.66 1.72
CA ALA A 193 14.75 -4.23 1.57
C ALA A 193 15.39 -3.61 0.32
N CYS A 194 16.59 -4.04 -0.07
CA CYS A 194 17.24 -3.52 -1.29
C CYS A 194 16.46 -3.90 -2.54
N ASP A 195 16.17 -5.20 -2.71
CA ASP A 195 15.42 -5.72 -3.85
C ASP A 195 14.01 -5.11 -3.91
N ARG A 196 13.36 -4.95 -2.75
CA ARG A 196 12.06 -4.27 -2.65
C ARG A 196 12.12 -2.82 -3.13
N LYS A 197 13.12 -2.04 -2.69
CA LYS A 197 13.28 -0.64 -3.14
C LYS A 197 13.48 -0.55 -4.64
N ILE A 198 14.26 -1.46 -5.22
CA ILE A 198 14.46 -1.52 -6.67
C ILE A 198 13.15 -1.86 -7.38
N ASN A 199 12.40 -2.86 -6.90
CA ASN A 199 11.11 -3.23 -7.46
C ASN A 199 10.09 -2.08 -7.41
N GLU A 200 9.98 -1.39 -6.28
CA GLU A 200 9.07 -0.23 -6.15
C GLU A 200 9.50 0.94 -7.04
N PHE A 201 10.82 1.14 -7.21
CA PHE A 201 11.34 2.12 -8.16
C PHE A 201 10.97 1.77 -9.61
N VAL A 202 11.09 0.50 -10.01
CA VAL A 202 10.67 0.01 -11.34
C VAL A 202 9.17 0.21 -11.55
N LYS A 203 8.33 -0.21 -10.59
CA LYS A 203 6.87 -0.01 -10.64
C LYS A 203 6.53 1.48 -10.85
N ARG A 204 7.18 2.36 -10.08
CA ARG A 204 6.97 3.82 -10.17
C ARG A 204 7.43 4.41 -11.51
N ALA A 205 8.57 3.97 -12.03
CA ALA A 205 9.08 4.42 -13.31
C ALA A 205 8.11 4.08 -14.46
N ARG A 206 7.58 2.85 -14.47
CA ARG A 206 6.55 2.41 -15.42
C ARG A 206 5.26 3.22 -15.30
N ALA A 207 4.75 3.39 -14.08
CA ALA A 207 3.56 4.21 -13.83
C ALA A 207 3.73 5.65 -14.34
N ALA A 208 4.92 6.24 -14.17
CA ALA A 208 5.23 7.58 -14.69
C ALA A 208 5.28 7.62 -16.22
N GLN A 209 5.84 6.61 -16.88
CA GLN A 209 5.82 6.50 -18.35
C GLN A 209 4.39 6.38 -18.89
N ILE A 210 3.57 5.50 -18.30
CA ILE A 210 2.16 5.31 -18.68
C ILE A 210 1.38 6.60 -18.51
N HIS A 211 1.57 7.29 -17.37
CA HIS A 211 0.97 8.59 -17.14
C HIS A 211 1.36 9.60 -18.23
N ALA A 212 2.64 9.65 -18.61
CA ALA A 212 3.11 10.53 -19.69
C ALA A 212 2.46 10.20 -21.05
N TYR A 213 2.27 8.92 -21.37
CA TYR A 213 1.58 8.49 -22.58
C TYR A 213 0.10 8.88 -22.56
N ILE A 214 -0.61 8.65 -21.45
CA ILE A 214 -2.01 9.06 -21.28
C ILE A 214 -2.16 10.56 -21.49
N ILE A 215 -1.38 11.37 -20.78
CA ILE A 215 -1.45 12.83 -20.85
C ILE A 215 -1.16 13.33 -22.27
N SER A 216 -0.13 12.79 -22.92
CA SER A 216 0.19 13.18 -24.30
C SER A 216 -0.87 12.74 -25.31
N HIS A 217 -1.48 11.56 -25.13
CA HIS A 217 -2.57 11.08 -25.98
C HIS A 217 -3.78 11.99 -25.86
N LEU A 218 -4.21 12.31 -24.64
CA LEU A 218 -5.31 13.25 -24.39
C LEU A 218 -5.03 14.62 -25.01
N LYS A 219 -3.80 15.14 -24.87
CA LYS A 219 -3.40 16.40 -25.51
C LYS A 219 -3.48 16.33 -27.04
N LYS A 220 -3.12 15.19 -27.65
CA LYS A 220 -3.17 14.97 -29.11
C LYS A 220 -4.60 14.92 -29.64
N GLN A 221 -5.57 14.49 -28.83
CA GLN A 221 -7.00 14.46 -29.20
C GLN A 221 -7.71 15.82 -29.09
N MET A 222 -7.08 16.83 -28.48
CA MET A 222 -7.70 18.15 -28.32
C MET A 222 -7.74 18.94 -29.65
N PRO A 223 -8.85 19.61 -29.98
CA PRO A 223 -8.95 20.43 -31.19
C PRO A 223 -8.15 21.72 -31.04
N ALA A 224 -7.52 22.18 -32.13
CA ALA A 224 -6.65 23.36 -32.10
C ALA A 224 -7.41 24.69 -31.89
N MET A 225 -8.62 24.84 -32.44
CA MET A 225 -9.35 26.12 -32.49
C MET A 225 -10.63 26.14 -31.67
N MET A 226 -11.69 25.44 -32.11
CA MET A 226 -13.03 25.51 -31.49
C MET A 226 -13.46 24.17 -30.89
N GLY A 227 -14.38 24.22 -29.92
CA GLY A 227 -14.98 23.03 -29.30
C GLY A 227 -14.15 22.36 -28.21
N LYS A 228 -13.09 23.01 -27.71
CA LYS A 228 -12.17 22.45 -26.70
C LYS A 228 -12.86 21.92 -25.45
N ALA A 229 -13.79 22.68 -24.86
CA ALA A 229 -14.53 22.24 -23.67
C ALA A 229 -15.35 20.97 -23.92
N LYS A 230 -16.08 20.93 -25.04
CA LYS A 230 -16.88 19.75 -25.44
C LYS A 230 -16.00 18.55 -25.75
N ALA A 231 -14.85 18.75 -26.38
CA ALA A 231 -13.88 17.69 -26.65
C ALA A 231 -13.26 17.14 -25.37
N GLN A 232 -12.86 18.01 -24.43
CA GLN A 232 -12.35 17.60 -23.12
C GLN A 232 -13.38 16.77 -22.36
N GLN A 233 -14.64 17.22 -22.27
CA GLN A 233 -15.69 16.44 -21.60
C GLN A 233 -15.85 15.08 -22.25
N LYS A 234 -15.89 15.01 -23.58
CA LYS A 234 -15.99 13.74 -24.32
C LYS A 234 -14.81 12.81 -24.05
N LEU A 235 -13.59 13.33 -23.90
CA LEU A 235 -12.41 12.54 -23.56
C LEU A 235 -12.47 11.99 -22.14
N ILE A 236 -12.94 12.80 -21.17
CA ILE A 236 -13.11 12.38 -19.78
C ILE A 236 -14.22 11.33 -19.67
N ASP A 237 -15.36 11.54 -20.32
CA ASP A 237 -16.48 10.60 -20.31
C ASP A 237 -16.07 9.23 -20.91
N ASN A 238 -15.23 9.24 -21.95
CA ASN A 238 -14.72 8.05 -22.64
C ASN A 238 -13.31 7.61 -22.18
N LEU A 239 -12.88 7.97 -20.97
CA LEU A 239 -11.48 7.78 -20.55
C LEU A 239 -11.02 6.31 -20.62
N GLU A 240 -11.89 5.36 -20.29
CA GLU A 240 -11.60 3.92 -20.42
C GLU A 240 -11.25 3.54 -21.87
N GLY A 241 -12.03 4.05 -22.83
CA GLY A 241 -11.76 3.86 -24.26
C GLY A 241 -10.47 4.56 -24.72
N GLU A 242 -10.10 5.68 -24.11
CA GLU A 242 -8.81 6.34 -24.37
C GLU A 242 -7.64 5.54 -23.79
N PHE A 243 -7.76 4.96 -22.60
CA PHE A 243 -6.76 4.06 -22.01
C PHE A 243 -6.54 2.85 -22.91
N ALA A 244 -7.60 2.23 -23.40
CA ALA A 244 -7.52 1.10 -24.34
C ALA A 244 -6.85 1.44 -25.68
N LYS A 245 -6.86 2.71 -26.11
CA LYS A 245 -6.08 3.15 -27.29
C LYS A 245 -4.60 3.25 -26.96
N VAL A 246 -4.25 3.86 -25.83
CA VAL A 246 -2.86 3.99 -25.35
C VAL A 246 -2.24 2.61 -25.14
N GLN A 247 -2.97 1.68 -24.53
CA GLN A 247 -2.55 0.28 -24.37
C GLN A 247 -2.15 -0.37 -25.69
N ARG A 248 -2.98 -0.20 -26.73
CA ARG A 248 -2.74 -0.77 -28.06
C ARG A 248 -1.61 -0.07 -28.81
N GLU A 249 -1.50 1.25 -28.71
CA GLU A 249 -0.48 2.04 -29.41
C GLU A 249 0.93 1.75 -28.87
N PHE A 250 1.06 1.55 -27.55
CA PHE A 250 2.36 1.38 -26.89
C PHE A 250 2.61 -0.04 -26.33
N HIS A 251 1.70 -0.98 -26.59
CA HIS A 251 1.78 -2.38 -26.12
C HIS A 251 1.92 -2.51 -24.59
N LEU A 252 1.13 -1.73 -23.87
CA LEU A 252 1.20 -1.66 -22.41
C LEU A 252 0.21 -2.61 -21.74
N PRO A 253 0.60 -3.32 -20.66
CA PRO A 253 -0.30 -4.18 -19.91
C PRO A 253 -1.46 -3.40 -19.27
N PRO A 254 -2.68 -3.96 -19.21
CA PRO A 254 -3.82 -3.28 -18.61
C PRO A 254 -3.66 -3.07 -17.10
N GLY A 255 -2.97 -3.98 -16.41
CA GLY A 255 -2.75 -3.90 -14.96
C GLY A 255 -1.82 -2.77 -14.52
N ASP A 256 -1.06 -2.16 -15.44
CA ASP A 256 -0.18 -1.04 -15.11
C ASP A 256 -0.90 0.33 -15.21
N PHE A 257 -2.17 0.35 -15.65
CA PHE A 257 -2.95 1.59 -15.77
C PHE A 257 -3.60 1.98 -14.44
N PRO A 258 -3.75 3.29 -14.18
CA PRO A 258 -4.44 3.77 -12.99
C PRO A 258 -5.95 3.47 -13.05
N ASP A 259 -6.61 3.52 -11.89
CA ASP A 259 -8.07 3.43 -11.80
C ASP A 259 -8.74 4.54 -12.64
N VAL A 260 -9.67 4.15 -13.49
CA VAL A 260 -10.29 5.04 -14.47
C VAL A 260 -11.14 6.11 -13.80
N GLU A 261 -11.95 5.73 -12.80
CA GLU A 261 -12.88 6.65 -12.15
C GLU A 261 -12.13 7.69 -11.32
N HIS A 262 -11.14 7.25 -10.54
CA HIS A 262 -10.27 8.15 -9.82
C HIS A 262 -9.51 9.09 -10.76
N PHE A 263 -9.00 8.59 -11.89
CA PHE A 263 -8.32 9.43 -12.87
C PHE A 263 -9.26 10.46 -13.49
N LYS A 264 -10.53 10.11 -13.80
CA LYS A 264 -11.55 11.05 -14.30
C LYS A 264 -11.81 12.18 -13.30
N GLU A 265 -11.97 11.86 -12.02
CA GLU A 265 -12.18 12.85 -10.96
C GLU A 265 -11.05 13.87 -10.91
N VAL A 266 -9.80 13.39 -10.87
CA VAL A 266 -8.62 14.25 -10.84
C VAL A 266 -8.48 15.06 -12.13
N LEU A 267 -8.62 14.40 -13.29
CA LEU A 267 -8.47 15.01 -14.61
C LEU A 267 -9.49 16.13 -14.86
N SER A 268 -10.70 16.02 -14.30
CA SER A 268 -11.75 17.04 -14.41
C SER A 268 -11.34 18.40 -13.83
N GLY A 269 -10.39 18.43 -12.90
CA GLY A 269 -9.81 19.67 -12.34
C GLY A 269 -8.78 20.35 -13.25
N TYR A 270 -8.38 19.74 -14.37
CA TYR A 270 -7.33 20.25 -15.25
C TYR A 270 -7.86 20.66 -16.63
N ASN A 271 -7.11 21.52 -17.32
CA ASN A 271 -7.35 21.87 -18.71
C ASN A 271 -6.41 21.06 -19.61
N ILE A 272 -6.94 20.08 -20.35
CA ILE A 272 -6.17 19.17 -21.20
C ILE A 272 -5.42 19.93 -22.29
N ASP A 273 -5.93 21.07 -22.75
CA ASP A 273 -5.25 21.89 -23.75
C ASP A 273 -3.96 22.54 -23.21
N LYS A 274 -3.74 22.58 -21.89
CA LYS A 274 -2.49 23.08 -21.30
C LYS A 274 -1.43 21.99 -21.10
N PHE A 275 -1.77 20.73 -21.37
CA PHE A 275 -0.81 19.64 -21.21
C PHE A 275 0.34 19.73 -22.20
N GLU A 276 1.50 19.27 -21.74
CA GLU A 276 2.69 19.15 -22.58
C GLU A 276 2.54 17.98 -23.55
N LYS A 277 3.19 18.10 -24.71
CA LYS A 277 3.37 16.97 -25.63
C LYS A 277 4.43 16.02 -25.08
N LEU A 278 4.34 14.74 -25.46
CA LEU A 278 5.38 13.76 -25.15
C LEU A 278 6.76 14.26 -25.59
N LYS A 279 7.75 14.07 -24.73
CA LYS A 279 9.16 14.34 -25.02
C LYS A 279 9.87 12.99 -25.19
N PRO A 280 10.10 12.49 -26.42
CA PRO A 280 10.64 11.15 -26.65
C PRO A 280 11.96 10.89 -25.92
N GLN A 281 12.84 11.90 -25.85
CA GLN A 281 14.11 11.81 -25.13
C GLN A 281 13.94 11.49 -23.64
N LYS A 282 12.88 12.00 -22.98
CA LYS A 282 12.63 11.71 -21.56
C LYS A 282 12.10 10.28 -21.37
N ILE A 283 11.33 9.78 -22.31
CA ILE A 283 10.84 8.40 -22.30
C ILE A 283 12.01 7.45 -22.51
N GLN A 284 12.84 7.71 -23.52
CA GLN A 284 14.05 6.93 -23.79
C GLN A 284 14.97 6.88 -22.58
N ALA A 285 15.16 7.99 -21.86
CA ALA A 285 15.99 7.99 -20.65
C ALA A 285 15.44 7.05 -19.56
N VAL A 286 14.11 6.92 -19.43
CA VAL A 286 13.52 5.96 -18.49
C VAL A 286 13.64 4.53 -19.02
N ASP A 287 13.46 4.31 -20.33
CA ASP A 287 13.63 2.99 -20.95
C ASP A 287 15.08 2.49 -20.82
N ASP A 288 16.07 3.34 -21.08
CA ASP A 288 17.49 3.04 -20.93
C ASP A 288 17.83 2.70 -19.48
N MET A 289 17.29 3.48 -18.53
CA MET A 289 17.46 3.24 -17.10
C MET A 289 16.88 1.87 -16.70
N LEU A 290 15.68 1.52 -17.18
CA LEU A 290 15.03 0.24 -16.89
C LEU A 290 15.77 -0.94 -17.56
N ALA A 291 16.28 -0.75 -18.78
CA ALA A 291 16.89 -1.81 -19.59
C ALA A 291 18.38 -2.06 -19.26
N HIS A 292 19.09 -1.04 -18.78
CA HIS A 292 20.54 -1.09 -18.61
C HIS A 292 20.98 -0.72 -17.20
N ASP A 293 20.57 0.44 -16.68
CA ASP A 293 21.09 0.96 -15.41
C ASP A 293 20.65 0.10 -14.22
N ILE A 294 19.37 -0.27 -14.15
CA ILE A 294 18.85 -1.12 -13.07
C ILE A 294 19.48 -2.52 -13.09
N PRO A 295 19.54 -3.25 -14.22
CA PRO A 295 20.25 -4.52 -14.28
C PRO A 295 21.74 -4.42 -13.91
N ASN A 296 22.43 -3.34 -14.27
CA ASN A 296 23.83 -3.14 -13.89
C ASN A 296 23.99 -2.82 -12.40
N LEU A 297 23.07 -2.03 -11.85
CA LEU A 297 23.01 -1.75 -10.42
C LEU A 297 22.79 -3.04 -9.61
N LEU A 298 21.90 -3.92 -10.04
CA LEU A 298 21.68 -5.23 -9.42
C LEU A 298 22.94 -6.12 -9.41
N LYS A 299 23.79 -6.05 -10.44
CA LYS A 299 25.09 -6.77 -10.43
C LYS A 299 26.06 -6.24 -9.37
N SER A 300 25.96 -4.95 -9.03
CA SER A 300 26.81 -4.31 -8.01
C SER A 300 26.34 -4.59 -6.59
N PHE A 301 25.03 -4.77 -6.40
CA PHE A 301 24.43 -5.22 -5.15
C PHE A 301 24.59 -6.74 -5.00
N ARG A 302 25.80 -7.22 -4.73
CA ARG A 302 25.93 -8.55 -4.11
C ARG A 302 25.13 -8.53 -2.81
N ASN A 303 24.24 -9.51 -2.61
CA ASN A 303 23.47 -9.65 -1.38
C ASN A 303 24.42 -9.54 -0.16
N PRO A 304 24.36 -8.47 0.65
CA PRO A 304 25.27 -8.27 1.76
C PRO A 304 25.08 -9.29 2.90
N TYR A 305 24.07 -10.16 2.78
CA TYR A 305 23.73 -11.21 3.74
C TYR A 305 23.52 -12.57 3.06
N GLY A 306 24.07 -12.78 1.85
CA GLY A 306 24.18 -14.08 1.21
C GLY A 306 25.15 -14.99 1.95
#